data_AF-A0A961IIL0-F1
#
_entry.id   AF-A0A961IIL0-F1
#
_cell.length_a   1.000
_cell.length_b   1.000
_cell.length_c   1.000
_cell.angle_alpha   90.00
_cell.angle_beta   90.00
_cell.angle_gamma   90.00
#
_symmetry.space_group_name_H-M   'P 1'
#
loop_
_entity.id
_entity.type
_entity.pdbx_description
1 polymer ?
#
loop_
_entity_poly.entity_id
_entity_poly.type
_entity_poly.pdbx_seq_one_letter_code
_entity_poly.pdbx_strand_id
1 'polypeptide(L)' 'MIISDFQHTAGRHCGSTALSNLVGMYGWPLSEADCFGLGAGLEALFVAPTADHPVGLFFGRG' A
#
# COMPACT_ATOMS: atom_id res chain seq x y z
N MET A 1 8.67 -14.79 0.80
CA MET A 1 9.55 -14.27 1.87
C MET A 1 8.65 -13.96 3.06
N ILE A 2 9.00 -14.41 4.27
CA ILE A 2 8.26 -14.14 5.51
C ILE A 2 9.19 -13.34 6.41
N ILE A 3 8.71 -12.25 6.99
CA ILE A 3 9.48 -11.39 7.91
C ILE A 3 9.01 -11.71 9.33
N SER A 4 9.83 -12.42 10.09
CA SER A 4 9.46 -13.01 11.39
C SER A 4 9.02 -11.98 12.44
N ASP A 5 9.63 -10.80 12.43
CA ASP A 5 9.39 -9.74 13.42
C ASP A 5 8.42 -8.67 12.92
N PHE A 6 7.77 -8.88 11.77
CA PHE A 6 6.81 -7.93 11.22
C PHE A 6 5.55 -7.88 12.08
N GLN A 7 5.27 -6.71 12.63
CA GLN A 7 4.04 -6.44 13.36
C GLN A 7 3.06 -5.69 12.45
N HIS A 8 1.96 -6.35 12.11
CA HIS A 8 0.90 -5.71 11.34
C HIS A 8 -0.11 -5.04 12.27
N THR A 9 -0.40 -3.77 12.01
CA THR A 9 -1.53 -3.05 12.61
C THR A 9 -2.54 -2.76 11.51
N ALA A 10 -3.83 -2.94 11.78
CA ALA A 10 -4.86 -2.57 10.81
C ALA A 10 -4.90 -1.05 10.57
N GLY A 11 -5.22 -0.66 9.33
CA GLY A 11 -5.39 0.73 8.92
C GLY A 11 -6.49 0.85 7.86
N ARG A 12 -6.57 2.01 7.18
CA ARG A 12 -7.71 2.34 6.31
C ARG A 12 -7.66 1.67 4.94
N HIS A 13 -6.45 1.47 4.41
CA HIS A 13 -6.22 0.83 3.13
C HIS A 13 -5.08 -0.18 3.27
N CYS A 14 -5.35 -1.43 2.93
CA CYS A 14 -4.48 -2.56 3.25
C CYS A 14 -3.06 -2.39 2.69
N GLY A 15 -2.91 -1.90 1.46
CA GLY A 15 -1.60 -1.68 0.85
C GLY A 15 -0.77 -0.60 1.53
N SER A 16 -1.34 0.59 1.77
CA SER A 16 -0.63 1.70 2.42
C SER A 16 -0.36 1.44 3.89
N THR A 17 -1.24 0.71 4.56
CA THR A 17 -1.03 0.26 5.94
C THR A 17 0.13 -0.72 6.03
N ALA A 18 0.14 -1.76 5.17
CA ALA A 18 1.23 -2.72 5.14
C ALA A 18 2.57 -2.04 4.84
N LEU A 19 2.58 -1.08 3.91
CA LEU A 19 3.76 -0.28 3.61
C LEU A 19 4.21 0.57 4.81
N SER A 20 3.29 1.27 5.49
CA SER A 20 3.59 2.09 6.68
C SER A 20 4.16 1.25 7.83
N ASN A 21 3.61 0.06 8.07
CA ASN A 21 4.17 -0.88 9.07
C ASN A 21 5.58 -1.35 8.69
N LEU A 22 5.81 -1.68 7.41
CA LEU A 22 7.08 -2.18 6.93
C LEU A 22 8.18 -1.12 7.05
N VAL A 23 7.92 0.09 6.55
CA VAL A 23 8.90 1.18 6.61
C VAL A 23 9.15 1.63 8.05
N GLY A 24 8.12 1.60 8.90
CA GLY A 24 8.24 1.85 10.34
C GLY A 24 9.16 0.84 11.03
N MET A 25 9.06 -0.45 10.71
CA MET A 25 9.96 -1.50 11.21
C MET A 25 11.43 -1.22 10.85
N TYR A 26 11.70 -0.62 9.69
CA TYR A 26 13.06 -0.25 9.25
C TYR A 26 13.51 1.15 9.71
N GLY A 27 12.73 1.83 10.57
CA GLY A 27 13.10 3.13 11.15
C GLY A 27 12.76 4.34 10.27
N TRP A 28 11.88 4.19 9.28
CA TRP A 28 11.33 5.28 8.49
C TRP A 28 9.89 5.56 8.93
N PRO A 29 9.63 6.55 9.80
CA PRO A 29 8.33 6.75 10.45
C PRO A 29 7.33 7.46 9.51
N LEU A 30 7.06 6.88 8.34
CA LEU A 30 6.05 7.38 7.40
C LEU A 30 4.64 6.97 7.87
N SER A 31 3.73 7.93 7.86
CA SER A 31 2.32 7.66 8.17
C SER A 31 1.65 6.87 7.05
N GLU A 32 0.48 6.28 7.33
CA GLU A 32 -0.34 5.65 6.28
C GLU A 32 -0.67 6.65 5.16
N ALA A 33 -0.92 7.92 5.48
CA ALA A 33 -1.21 8.96 4.49
C ALA A 33 0.00 9.26 3.59
N ASP A 34 1.21 9.28 4.16
CA ASP A 34 2.46 9.44 3.41
C ASP A 34 2.65 8.27 2.44
N CYS A 35 2.43 7.03 2.94
CA CYS A 35 2.51 5.78 2.18
C CYS A 35 1.39 5.62 1.14
N PHE A 36 0.22 6.22 1.37
CA PHE A 36 -0.86 6.32 0.39
C PHE A 36 -0.54 7.34 -0.70
N GLY A 37 0.36 8.29 -0.44
CA GLY A 37 0.84 9.20 -1.48
C GLY A 37 -0.18 10.27 -1.86
N LEU A 38 -0.96 10.73 -0.88
CA LEU A 38 -1.80 11.92 -1.06
C LEU A 38 -0.91 13.08 -1.50
N GLY A 39 -1.05 13.50 -2.77
CA GLY A 39 -0.23 14.57 -3.37
C GLY A 39 1.04 14.12 -4.10
N ALA A 40 1.41 12.83 -4.08
CA ALA A 40 2.57 12.29 -4.79
C ALA A 40 2.32 11.97 -6.28
N GLY A 41 1.04 11.86 -6.68
CA GLY A 41 0.61 11.38 -7.99
C GLY A 41 -0.22 10.11 -7.87
N LEU A 42 -1.06 9.83 -8.87
CA LEU A 42 -1.89 8.62 -8.89
C LEU A 42 -1.05 7.44 -9.43
N GLU A 43 -0.83 6.40 -8.63
CA GLU A 43 -0.42 5.10 -9.14
C GLU A 43 -1.68 4.30 -9.50
N ALA A 44 -1.75 3.79 -10.73
CA ALA A 44 -2.85 2.95 -11.15
C ALA A 44 -2.29 1.75 -11.92
N LEU A 45 -2.68 0.55 -11.49
CA LEU A 45 -2.41 -0.67 -12.22
C LEU A 45 -3.63 -0.99 -13.09
N PHE A 46 -3.46 -0.87 -14.39
CA PHE A 46 -4.43 -1.39 -15.35
C PHE A 46 -4.16 -2.88 -15.56
N VAL A 47 -5.06 -3.72 -15.03
CA VAL A 47 -5.07 -5.15 -15.31
C VAL A 47 -6.05 -5.38 -16.45
N ALA A 48 -5.69 -6.24 -17.41
CA ALA A 48 -6.62 -6.61 -18.48
C ALA A 48 -7.91 -7.17 -17.85
N PRO A 49 -9.09 -6.66 -18.23
CA PRO A 49 -10.33 -7.03 -17.59
C PRO A 49 -10.59 -8.53 -17.79
N THR A 50 -10.94 -9.20 -16.71
CA THR A 50 -11.40 -10.59 -16.73
C THR A 50 -12.86 -10.63 -16.27
N ALA A 51 -13.56 -11.73 -16.53
CA ALA A 51 -14.95 -11.90 -16.10
C ALA A 51 -15.12 -11.73 -14.57
N ASP A 52 -14.07 -12.01 -13.79
CA ASP A 52 -14.06 -11.95 -12.33
C ASP A 52 -13.55 -10.62 -11.76
N HIS A 53 -12.79 -9.84 -12.56
CA HIS A 53 -12.18 -8.57 -12.13
C HIS A 53 -12.34 -7.50 -13.21
N PRO A 54 -13.39 -6.65 -13.10
CA PRO A 54 -13.78 -5.73 -14.17
C PRO A 54 -13.01 -4.39 -14.20
N VAL A 55 -12.20 -4.05 -13.18
CA VAL A 55 -11.61 -2.70 -13.08
C VAL A 55 -10.18 -2.71 -12.54
N GLY A 56 -9.39 -1.74 -13.01
CA GLY A 56 -8.00 -1.50 -12.57
C GLY A 56 -7.89 -1.24 -11.07
N LEU A 57 -6.71 -1.51 -10.52
CA LEU A 57 -6.42 -1.41 -9.11
C LEU A 57 -5.67 -0.09 -8.84
N PHE A 58 -6.22 0.71 -7.93
CA PHE A 58 -5.55 1.92 -7.45
C PHE A 58 -4.67 1.56 -6.26
N PHE A 59 -3.37 1.79 -6.43
CA PHE A 59 -2.43 1.79 -5.32
C PHE A 59 -2.04 3.26 -5.09
N GLY A 60 -1.82 3.64 -3.84
CA GLY A 60 -1.31 4.98 -3.55
C GLY A 60 0.11 5.18 -4.13
N ARG A 61 0.74 6.35 -3.90
CA ARG A 61 2.15 6.69 -4.27
C ARG A 61 2.68 6.10 -5.60
N GLY A 62 2.62 6.90 -6.67
CA GLY A 62 3.49 6.77 -7.86
C GLY A 62 4.80 7.52 -7.73
#